data_AF-A4VB12-F1
#
_entry.id   AF-A4VB12-F1
#
_cell.length_a   1.000
_cell.length_b   1.000
_cell.length_c   1.000
_cell.angle_alpha   90.00
_cell.angle_beta   90.00
_cell.angle_gamma   90.00
#
_symmetry.space_group_name_H-M   'P 1'
#
loop_
_entity.id
_entity.type
_entity.pdbx_description
1 polymer ?
#
loop_
_entity_poly.entity_id
_entity_poly.type
_entity_poly.pdbx_seq_one_letter_code
_entity_poly.pdbx_strand_id
1 'polypeptide(L)'
;MQRDPPDVCILCGPFLDYKHPEIEKGNLETTYEEFFSTTIAQLSSAITRNGTQLVVVPSQRDIHHQPVYPQPPFTNNKPMVHFVSDPSTINIEGIVLGLTSTDIMFHLGAEEISYSPGSADRLSRLAEHVITQQNYYPL
;
A
#
# COMPACT_ATOMS: atom_id res chain seq x y z
N MET A 1 16.58 -17.86 -17.27
CA MET A 1 15.25 -17.42 -17.73
C MET A 1 15.20 -15.92 -17.62
N GLN A 2 15.07 -15.21 -18.74
CA GLN A 2 14.82 -13.77 -18.72
C GLN A 2 13.35 -13.59 -18.30
N ARG A 3 13.09 -12.82 -17.25
CA ARG A 3 11.72 -12.56 -16.79
C ARG A 3 11.14 -11.44 -17.62
N ASP A 4 9.98 -11.68 -18.23
CA ASP A 4 9.21 -10.64 -18.91
C ASP A 4 8.76 -9.58 -17.89
N PRO A 5 8.74 -8.29 -18.28
CA PRO A 5 8.26 -7.23 -17.41
C PRO A 5 6.74 -7.37 -17.17
N PRO A 6 6.24 -7.11 -15.96
CA PRO A 6 4.80 -7.11 -15.70
C PRO A 6 4.12 -5.92 -16.40
N ASP A 7 2.84 -6.03 -16.74
CA ASP A 7 2.06 -4.92 -17.29
C ASP A 7 1.79 -3.83 -16.25
N VAL A 8 1.53 -4.23 -15.00
CA VAL A 8 1.24 -3.34 -13.87
C VAL A 8 2.05 -3.74 -12.64
N CYS A 9 2.64 -2.76 -11.96
CA CYS A 9 3.29 -2.91 -10.66
C CYS A 9 2.55 -2.05 -9.64
N ILE A 10 2.05 -2.68 -8.57
CA ILE A 10 1.38 -1.98 -7.46
C ILE A 10 2.34 -1.95 -6.28
N LEU A 11 2.71 -0.76 -5.82
CA LEU A 11 3.56 -0.56 -4.65
C LEU A 11 2.74 0.11 -3.54
N CYS A 12 2.61 -0.58 -2.41
CA CYS A 12 2.05 -0.03 -1.19
C CYS A 12 3.17 0.51 -0.30
N GLY A 13 2.92 1.65 0.36
CA GLY A 13 3.84 2.21 1.32
C GLY A 13 4.08 1.32 2.56
N PRO A 14 4.90 1.78 3.52
CA PRO A 14 5.56 3.08 3.51
C PRO A 14 6.76 3.15 2.54
N PHE A 15 6.87 4.25 1.81
CA PHE A 15 8.06 4.63 1.05
C PHE A 15 9.07 5.36 1.92
N LEU A 16 8.60 6.14 2.90
CA LEU A 16 9.44 6.75 3.93
C LEU A 16 8.84 6.52 5.31
N ASP A 17 9.20 5.38 5.89
CA ASP A 17 8.63 4.88 7.15
C ASP A 17 9.06 5.71 8.36
N TYR A 18 8.09 6.32 9.06
CA TYR A 18 8.38 7.07 10.28
C TYR A 18 9.02 6.22 11.39
N LYS A 19 8.86 4.88 11.34
CA LYS A 19 9.49 3.94 12.29
C LYS A 19 10.90 3.52 11.89
N HIS A 20 11.42 4.00 10.75
CA HIS A 20 12.78 3.68 10.34
C HIS A 20 13.80 4.40 11.26
N PRO A 21 14.84 3.73 11.77
CA PRO A 21 15.74 4.31 12.79
C PRO A 21 16.39 5.64 12.40
N GLU A 22 16.75 5.82 11.12
CA GLU A 22 17.36 7.08 10.65
C GLU A 22 16.35 8.22 10.49
N ILE A 23 15.06 7.89 10.33
CA ILE A 23 13.97 8.85 10.30
C ILE A 23 13.61 9.29 11.71
N GLU A 24 13.50 8.34 12.65
CA GLU A 24 13.24 8.65 14.07
C GLU A 24 14.33 9.52 14.71
N LYS A 25 15.59 9.33 14.31
CA LYS A 25 16.71 10.16 14.77
C LYS A 25 16.77 11.54 14.11
N GLY A 26 16.04 11.77 13.03
CA GLY A 26 16.11 13.00 12.24
C GLY A 26 17.45 13.16 11.49
N ASN A 27 18.06 12.07 11.06
CA ASN A 27 19.39 12.06 10.43
C ASN A 27 19.37 12.30 8.92
N LEU A 28 18.22 12.67 8.34
CA LEU A 28 18.14 12.97 6.92
C LEU A 28 18.74 14.34 6.60
N GLU A 29 19.63 14.37 5.61
CA GLU A 29 20.24 15.60 5.10
C GLU A 29 19.28 16.42 4.22
N THR A 30 18.19 15.79 3.75
CA THR A 30 17.14 16.41 2.91
C THR A 30 15.81 16.45 3.64
N THR A 31 14.86 17.23 3.14
CA THR A 31 13.48 17.14 3.63
C THR A 31 12.87 15.78 3.31
N TYR A 32 11.85 15.36 4.06
CA TYR A 32 11.12 14.12 3.80
C TYR A 32 10.45 14.11 2.42
N GLU A 33 9.95 15.27 1.98
CA GLU A 33 9.32 15.44 0.66
C GLU A 33 10.34 15.27 -0.48
N GLU A 34 11.54 15.84 -0.34
CA GLU A 34 12.63 15.68 -1.32
C GLU A 34 13.11 14.23 -1.41
N PHE A 35 13.25 13.56 -0.26
CA PHE A 35 13.65 12.15 -0.21
C PHE A 35 12.60 11.26 -0.89
N PHE A 36 11.32 11.47 -0.57
CA PHE A 36 10.23 10.74 -1.21
C PHE A 36 10.19 11.00 -2.72
N SER A 37 10.25 12.26 -3.14
CA SER A 37 10.23 12.64 -4.55
C SER A 37 11.37 11.99 -5.34
N THR A 38 12.58 11.94 -4.76
CA THR A 38 13.75 11.28 -5.34
C THR A 38 13.55 9.77 -5.44
N THR A 39 13.04 9.14 -4.39
CA THR A 39 12.75 7.70 -4.32
C THR A 39 11.73 7.30 -5.40
N ILE A 40 10.61 8.03 -5.51
CA ILE A 40 9.58 7.77 -6.51
C ILE A 40 10.10 8.01 -7.93
N ALA A 41 10.94 9.02 -8.15
CA ALA A 41 11.55 9.25 -9.47
C ALA A 41 12.46 8.08 -9.88
N GLN A 42 13.28 7.56 -8.97
CA GLN A 42 14.13 6.40 -9.22
C GLN A 42 13.30 5.13 -9.51
N LEU A 43 12.30 4.83 -8.66
CA LEU A 43 11.40 3.69 -8.84
C LEU A 43 10.65 3.77 -10.17
N SER A 44 10.05 4.92 -10.48
CA SER A 44 9.35 5.16 -11.74
C SER A 44 10.29 4.93 -12.92
N SER A 45 11.49 5.51 -12.91
CA SER A 45 12.45 5.35 -14.02
C SER A 45 12.88 3.89 -14.24
N ALA A 46 12.99 3.10 -13.18
CA ALA A 46 13.39 1.69 -13.26
C ALA A 46 12.25 0.80 -13.76
N ILE A 47 11.02 1.06 -13.31
CA ILE A 47 9.84 0.23 -13.60
C ILE A 47 9.25 0.56 -14.98
N THR A 48 9.03 1.84 -15.27
CA THR A 48 8.30 2.26 -16.48
C THR A 48 9.12 2.13 -17.75
N ARG A 49 10.46 2.00 -17.65
CA ARG A 49 11.37 1.78 -18.79
C ARG A 49 10.96 0.60 -19.67
N ASN A 50 10.27 -0.39 -19.10
CA ASN A 50 9.85 -1.60 -19.79
C ASN A 50 8.37 -1.58 -20.22
N GLY A 51 7.69 -0.43 -20.15
CA GLY A 51 6.27 -0.31 -20.49
C GLY A 51 5.31 -0.56 -19.32
N THR A 52 5.80 -1.04 -18.18
CA THR A 52 5.04 -1.31 -16.96
C THR A 52 4.38 -0.04 -16.41
N GLN A 53 3.08 -0.09 -16.13
CA GLN A 53 2.36 0.95 -15.39
C GLN A 53 2.65 0.80 -13.90
N LEU A 54 2.96 1.90 -13.21
CA LEU A 54 3.18 1.90 -11.76
C LEU A 54 1.94 2.46 -11.04
N VAL A 55 1.40 1.73 -10.07
CA VAL A 55 0.35 2.20 -9.16
C VAL A 55 0.97 2.35 -7.77
N VAL A 56 0.77 3.52 -7.14
CA VAL A 56 1.37 3.85 -5.85
C VAL A 56 0.25 4.11 -4.84
N VAL A 57 0.24 3.33 -3.75
CA VAL A 57 -0.71 3.43 -2.64
C VAL A 57 0.04 3.98 -1.41
N PRO A 58 -0.43 5.08 -0.78
CA PRO A 58 0.20 5.64 0.41
C PRO A 58 0.04 4.73 1.63
N SER A 59 0.78 5.01 2.69
CA SER A 59 0.60 4.40 4.01
C SER A 59 0.55 5.44 5.12
N GLN A 60 -0.18 5.16 6.20
CA GLN A 60 -0.17 6.00 7.42
C GLN A 60 1.23 6.04 8.07
N ARG A 61 2.14 5.17 7.62
CA ARG A 61 3.54 5.15 8.01
C ARG A 61 4.45 6.08 7.19
N ASP A 62 3.95 6.66 6.11
CA ASP A 62 4.69 7.64 5.31
C ASP A 62 4.80 8.97 6.06
N ILE A 63 5.99 9.29 6.59
CA ILE A 63 6.21 10.46 7.46
C ILE A 63 5.94 11.80 6.77
N HIS A 64 6.04 11.85 5.45
CA HIS A 64 5.82 13.05 4.63
C HIS A 64 4.36 13.26 4.26
N HIS A 65 3.47 12.31 4.56
CA HIS A 65 2.07 12.31 4.11
C HIS A 65 1.07 12.37 5.28
N GLN A 66 -0.20 12.61 4.96
CA GLN A 66 -1.26 12.74 5.96
C GLN A 66 -1.42 11.44 6.78
N PRO A 67 -1.27 11.40 8.12
CA PRO A 67 -1.28 10.16 8.89
C PRO A 67 -2.68 9.59 9.20
N VAL A 68 -3.73 10.06 8.51
CA VAL A 68 -5.13 9.73 8.81
C VAL A 68 -5.72 8.85 7.72
N TYR A 69 -6.25 7.69 8.10
CA TYR A 69 -7.01 6.80 7.22
C TYR A 69 -8.49 7.24 7.14
N PRO A 70 -9.12 7.24 5.95
CA PRO A 70 -8.53 7.00 4.63
C PRO A 70 -7.61 8.15 4.19
N GLN A 71 -6.49 7.81 3.54
CA GLN A 71 -5.50 8.77 3.05
C GLN A 71 -5.75 9.18 1.59
N PRO A 72 -5.56 10.46 1.24
CA PRO A 72 -5.60 10.89 -0.15
C PRO A 72 -4.39 10.33 -0.93
N PRO A 73 -4.44 10.31 -2.28
CA PRO A 73 -3.26 10.02 -3.09
C PRO A 73 -2.10 10.98 -2.82
N PHE A 74 -0.87 10.57 -3.12
CA PHE A 74 0.27 11.48 -3.15
C PHE A 74 0.09 12.56 -4.23
N THR A 75 0.57 13.78 -3.96
CA THR A 75 0.50 14.89 -4.92
C THR A 75 1.73 14.88 -5.80
N ASN A 76 1.68 14.17 -6.93
CA ASN A 76 2.77 14.15 -7.90
C ASN A 76 2.22 13.88 -9.32
N ASN A 77 2.88 14.40 -10.35
CA ASN A 77 2.50 14.15 -11.74
C ASN A 77 3.68 13.54 -12.48
N LYS A 78 3.57 12.25 -12.82
CA LYS A 78 4.58 11.50 -13.56
C LYS A 78 3.90 10.61 -14.61
N PRO A 79 4.41 10.58 -15.85
CA PRO A 79 3.89 9.66 -16.87
C PRO A 79 3.98 8.21 -16.40
N MET A 80 2.95 7.41 -16.69
CA MET A 80 2.89 5.98 -16.37
C MET A 80 2.94 5.66 -14.86
N VAL A 81 2.71 6.66 -14.01
CA VAL A 81 2.56 6.49 -12.56
C VAL A 81 1.16 6.97 -12.15
N HIS A 82 0.42 6.09 -11.49
CA HIS A 82 -0.92 6.32 -10.98
C HIS A 82 -0.86 6.36 -9.46
N PHE A 83 -1.02 7.55 -8.89
CA PHE A 83 -1.15 7.71 -7.44
C PHE A 83 -2.63 7.53 -7.06
N VAL A 84 -2.90 6.60 -6.15
CA VAL A 84 -4.25 6.28 -5.67
C VAL A 84 -4.35 6.47 -4.16
N SER A 85 -5.56 6.48 -3.60
CA SER A 85 -5.79 6.60 -2.16
C SER A 85 -5.48 5.30 -1.42
N ASP A 86 -5.33 5.39 -0.10
CA ASP A 86 -5.39 4.24 0.81
C ASP A 86 -6.66 4.34 1.68
N PRO A 87 -7.65 3.45 1.52
CA PRO A 87 -7.70 2.34 0.57
C PRO A 87 -8.10 2.83 -0.84
N SER A 88 -8.03 1.96 -1.83
CA SER A 88 -8.60 2.22 -3.17
C SER A 88 -9.13 0.96 -3.83
N THR A 89 -10.15 1.12 -4.68
CA THR A 89 -10.63 0.07 -5.60
C THR A 89 -10.28 0.49 -7.02
N ILE A 90 -9.49 -0.32 -7.72
CA ILE A 90 -9.09 -0.06 -9.10
C ILE A 90 -9.60 -1.14 -10.04
N ASN A 91 -9.70 -0.81 -11.33
CA ASN A 91 -10.07 -1.75 -12.39
C ASN A 91 -8.94 -1.82 -13.42
N ILE A 92 -8.35 -3.00 -13.58
CA ILE A 92 -7.32 -3.29 -14.57
C ILE A 92 -7.91 -4.27 -15.58
N GLU A 93 -8.27 -3.78 -16.77
CA GLU A 93 -8.80 -4.60 -17.88
C GLU A 93 -9.95 -5.54 -17.47
N GLY A 94 -10.86 -5.06 -16.61
CA GLY A 94 -12.01 -5.82 -16.12
C GLY A 94 -11.77 -6.55 -14.79
N ILE A 95 -10.52 -6.61 -14.31
CA ILE A 95 -10.18 -7.17 -13.00
C ILE A 95 -10.27 -6.07 -11.94
N VAL A 96 -11.23 -6.22 -11.02
CA VAL A 96 -11.41 -5.30 -9.89
C VAL A 96 -10.51 -5.72 -8.74
N LEU A 97 -9.63 -4.82 -8.32
CA LEU A 97 -8.70 -5.03 -7.20
C LEU A 97 -9.02 -4.06 -6.08
N GLY A 98 -9.09 -4.58 -4.86
CA GLY A 98 -9.12 -3.77 -3.65
C GLY A 98 -7.75 -3.66 -3.02
N LEU A 99 -7.32 -2.44 -2.74
CA LEU A 99 -5.99 -2.09 -2.25
C LEU A 99 -6.11 -1.40 -0.89
N THR A 100 -5.31 -1.86 0.06
CA THR A 100 -5.09 -1.17 1.33
C THR A 100 -3.64 -1.39 1.78
N SER A 101 -3.00 -0.36 2.34
CA SER A 101 -1.67 -0.48 2.97
C SER A 101 -1.77 -0.82 4.46
N THR A 102 -2.97 -0.73 5.03
CA THR A 102 -3.24 -0.98 6.44
C THR A 102 -3.33 -2.47 6.70
N ASP A 103 -2.67 -2.95 7.76
CA ASP A 103 -2.62 -4.38 8.12
C ASP A 103 -3.90 -4.84 8.84
N ILE A 104 -5.03 -4.76 8.12
CA ILE A 104 -6.35 -5.11 8.66
C ILE A 104 -6.43 -6.58 9.12
N MET A 105 -5.70 -7.47 8.45
CA MET A 105 -5.66 -8.89 8.82
C MET A 105 -4.98 -9.11 10.17
N PHE A 106 -3.89 -8.37 10.44
CA PHE A 106 -3.25 -8.39 11.75
C PHE A 106 -4.16 -7.79 12.83
N HIS A 107 -4.81 -6.65 12.56
CA HIS A 107 -5.69 -5.99 13.52
C HIS A 107 -6.93 -6.83 13.87
N LEU A 108 -7.69 -7.30 12.88
CA LEU A 108 -8.84 -8.19 13.12
C LEU A 108 -8.40 -9.47 13.83
N GLY A 109 -7.26 -10.03 13.44
CA GLY A 109 -6.75 -11.25 14.04
C GLY A 109 -6.41 -11.12 15.52
N ALA A 110 -6.11 -9.91 16.01
CA ALA A 110 -5.84 -9.67 17.43
C ALA A 110 -7.12 -9.70 18.28
N GLU A 111 -8.27 -9.36 17.69
CA GLU A 111 -9.55 -9.18 18.40
C GLU A 111 -10.59 -10.25 18.03
N GLU A 112 -10.34 -11.10 17.03
CA GLU A 112 -11.27 -12.17 16.61
C GLU A 112 -11.47 -13.21 17.73
N ILE A 113 -12.74 -13.53 17.97
CA ILE A 113 -13.15 -14.71 18.73
C ILE A 113 -13.84 -15.69 17.80
N SER A 114 -13.46 -16.96 17.87
CA SER A 114 -14.07 -18.02 17.08
C SER A 114 -14.43 -19.23 17.94
N TYR A 115 -15.61 -19.80 17.68
CA TYR A 115 -16.01 -21.08 18.25
C TYR A 115 -15.89 -22.13 17.15
N SER A 116 -14.83 -22.94 17.17
CA SER A 116 -14.60 -23.96 16.15
C SER A 116 -13.98 -25.22 16.74
N PRO A 117 -14.73 -26.33 16.87
CA PRO A 117 -14.16 -27.63 17.16
C PRO A 117 -13.51 -28.17 15.88
N GLY A 118 -12.23 -27.87 15.69
CA GLY A 118 -11.40 -28.39 14.59
C GLY A 118 -11.07 -27.37 13.49
N SER A 119 -9.78 -27.04 13.40
CA SER A 119 -9.02 -26.55 12.22
C SER A 119 -9.69 -25.63 11.20
N ALA A 120 -10.54 -24.68 11.60
CA ALA A 120 -10.97 -23.65 10.67
C ALA A 120 -9.78 -22.72 10.35
N ASP A 121 -9.52 -22.45 9.06
CA ASP A 121 -8.45 -21.55 8.65
C ASP A 121 -8.73 -20.12 9.14
N ARG A 122 -7.83 -19.60 9.99
CA ARG A 122 -7.98 -18.28 10.61
C ARG A 122 -7.97 -17.18 9.55
N LEU A 123 -7.07 -17.25 8.56
CA LEU A 123 -6.98 -16.20 7.55
C LEU A 123 -8.22 -16.13 6.67
N SER A 124 -8.77 -17.29 6.27
CA SER A 124 -10.04 -17.32 5.52
C SER A 124 -11.19 -16.66 6.29
N ARG A 125 -11.32 -16.89 7.61
CA ARG A 125 -12.37 -16.24 8.42
C ARG A 125 -12.18 -14.73 8.52
N LEU A 126 -10.94 -14.27 8.75
CA LEU A 126 -10.64 -12.83 8.78
C LEU A 126 -10.95 -12.16 7.43
N ALA A 127 -10.62 -12.82 6.32
CA ALA A 127 -10.96 -12.33 4.97
C ALA A 127 -12.47 -12.32 4.74
N GLU A 128 -13.21 -13.31 5.23
CA GLU A 128 -14.68 -13.34 5.20
C GLU A 128 -15.28 -12.14 5.93
N HIS A 129 -14.74 -11.76 7.10
CA HIS A 129 -15.18 -10.54 7.79
C HIS A 129 -14.96 -9.28 6.94
N VAL A 130 -13.82 -9.13 6.28
CA VAL A 130 -13.55 -7.98 5.38
C VAL A 130 -14.54 -7.94 4.21
N ILE A 131 -14.75 -9.06 3.54
CA ILE A 131 -15.62 -9.13 2.35
C ILE A 131 -17.10 -8.90 2.72
N THR A 132 -17.58 -9.52 3.81
CA THR A 132 -18.99 -9.45 4.22
C THR A 132 -19.37 -8.09 4.80
N GLN A 133 -18.45 -7.42 5.50
CA GLN A 133 -18.67 -6.07 6.04
C GLN A 133 -18.55 -4.97 4.99
N GLN A 134 -18.07 -5.30 3.78
CA GLN A 134 -17.95 -4.36 2.65
C GLN A 134 -17.15 -3.09 3.01
N ASN A 135 -16.17 -3.23 3.89
CA ASN A 135 -15.32 -2.16 4.36
C ASN A 135 -13.87 -2.65 4.43
N TYR A 136 -12.92 -1.84 3.98
CA TYR A 136 -11.49 -2.14 4.04
C TYR A 136 -10.93 -2.19 5.47
N TYR A 137 -11.65 -1.63 6.45
CA TYR A 137 -11.30 -1.66 7.87
C TYR A 137 -12.56 -1.85 8.74
N PRO A 138 -13.06 -3.09 8.90
CA PRO A 138 -14.31 -3.36 9.63
C PRO A 138 -14.15 -3.59 11.14
N LEU A 139 -12.93 -3.50 11.69
CA LEU A 139 -12.67 -3.67 13.13
C LEU A 139 -13.26 -2.51 13.94
#